data_AF-A0A382W440-F1
#
_entry.id   AF-A0A382W440-F1
#
_cell.length_a   1.000
_cell.length_b   1.000
_cell.length_c   1.000
_cell.angle_alpha   90.00
_cell.angle_beta   90.00
_cell.angle_gamma   90.00
#
_symmetry.space_group_name_H-M   'P 1'
#
loop_
_entity.id
_entity.type
_entity.pdbx_description
1 polymer ?
#
loop_
_entity_poly.entity_id
_entity_poly.type
_entity_poly.pdbx_seq_one_letter_code
_entity_poly.pdbx_strand_id
1 'polypeptide(L)'
;MFTHLNVHSHYSRMSGTASQPALLTAARNQGMNHLALTETNGLWGFIRFVQHARAAEIEPIAGVNLITNQGEAILLAENQCGYENICRATSAVHDNPSQSIADILANRSGGLFVLSHDRATLFSLSKIIPNSHLFVELRPGVTEHFAQKISQKFKLEIVATGDVYFIQKQEASAHRIL
;
A
#
# COMPACT_ATOMS: atom_id res chain seq x y z
N MET A 1 19.41 2.89 0.93
CA MET A 1 18.33 3.55 1.69
C MET A 1 17.04 2.84 1.35
N PHE A 2 16.19 2.53 2.33
CA PHE A 2 14.95 1.78 2.15
C PHE A 2 13.78 2.60 2.70
N THR A 3 12.61 2.51 2.08
CA THR A 3 11.39 3.21 2.49
C THR A 3 10.24 2.21 2.50
N HIS A 4 9.51 2.16 3.61
CA HIS A 4 8.28 1.35 3.66
C HIS A 4 7.18 2.01 2.84
N LEU A 5 6.67 1.26 1.86
CA LEU A 5 5.56 1.65 0.98
C LEU A 5 4.22 0.98 1.32
N ASN A 6 4.22 0.02 2.24
CA ASN A 6 3.03 -0.66 2.75
C ASN A 6 3.06 -0.63 4.29
N VAL A 7 2.31 0.31 4.87
CA VAL A 7 2.28 0.62 6.31
C VAL A 7 0.86 0.93 6.77
N HIS A 8 0.46 0.29 7.85
CA HIS A 8 -0.85 0.37 8.47
C HIS A 8 -0.75 1.03 9.84
N SER A 9 -1.45 2.16 10.01
CA SER A 9 -1.64 2.79 11.33
C SER A 9 -2.84 2.20 12.06
N HIS A 10 -3.04 2.59 13.33
CA HIS A 10 -4.24 2.23 14.11
C HIS A 10 -5.58 2.62 13.49
N TYR A 11 -5.60 3.48 12.47
CA TYR A 11 -6.81 3.77 11.71
C TYR A 11 -7.16 2.66 10.71
N SER A 12 -6.23 1.73 10.42
CA SER A 12 -6.54 0.53 9.64
C SER A 12 -7.45 -0.37 10.47
N ARG A 13 -8.69 -0.51 10.00
CA ARG A 13 -9.77 -1.17 10.72
C ARG A 13 -9.34 -2.55 11.21
N MET A 14 -9.29 -2.72 12.54
CA MET A 14 -9.01 -3.98 13.25
C MET A 14 -7.67 -4.64 12.90
N SER A 15 -6.65 -3.89 12.51
CA SER A 15 -5.36 -4.51 12.12
C SER A 15 -4.12 -3.72 12.50
N GLY A 16 -4.10 -2.39 12.35
CA GLY A 16 -2.94 -1.60 12.79
C GLY A 16 -2.95 -1.36 14.30
N THR A 17 -1.81 -1.51 14.97
CA THR A 17 -1.67 -1.17 16.40
C THR A 17 -0.78 0.05 16.64
N ALA A 18 0.04 0.42 15.65
CA ALA A 18 0.98 1.52 15.77
C ALA A 18 0.31 2.89 15.57
N SER A 19 0.64 3.85 16.44
CA SER A 19 0.25 5.25 16.24
C SER A 19 1.11 5.90 15.16
N GLN A 20 0.53 6.86 14.44
CA GLN A 20 1.24 7.60 13.39
C GLN A 20 2.53 8.27 13.88
N PRO A 21 2.57 8.95 15.06
CA PRO A 21 3.81 9.52 15.58
C PRO A 21 4.89 8.46 15.90
N ALA A 22 4.48 7.29 16.39
CA ALA A 22 5.40 6.20 16.68
C ALA A 22 5.99 5.60 15.40
N LEU A 23 5.18 5.41 14.36
CA LEU A 23 5.62 4.97 13.03
C LEU A 23 6.66 5.94 12.44
N LEU A 24 6.38 7.24 12.50
CA LEU A 24 7.28 8.28 11.99
C LEU A 24 8.58 8.36 12.80
N THR A 25 8.50 8.25 14.13
CA THR A 25 9.69 8.21 15.00
C THR A 25 10.56 6.99 14.67
N ALA A 26 9.95 5.82 14.48
CA ALA A 26 10.66 4.60 14.10
C ALA A 26 11.31 4.71 12.71
N ALA A 27 10.63 5.32 11.74
CA ALA A 27 11.16 5.56 10.41
C ALA A 27 12.38 6.52 10.45
N ARG A 28 12.28 7.63 11.21
CA ARG A 28 13.38 8.58 11.39
C ARG A 28 14.59 7.92 12.05
N ASN A 29 14.37 7.14 13.11
CA ASN A 29 15.45 6.41 13.80
C ASN A 29 16.14 5.38 12.91
N GLN A 30 15.47 4.88 11.87
CA GLN A 30 16.02 3.98 10.86
C GLN A 30 16.64 4.71 9.66
N GLY A 31 16.75 6.05 9.72
CA GLY A 31 17.34 6.86 8.65
C GLY A 31 16.48 6.95 7.39
N MET A 32 15.15 6.80 7.51
CA MET A 32 14.23 6.96 6.39
C MET A 32 13.82 8.43 6.24
N ASN A 33 13.88 8.94 5.01
CA ASN A 33 13.42 10.30 4.69
C ASN A 33 11.96 10.32 4.21
N HIS A 34 11.41 9.17 3.83
CA HIS A 34 10.06 9.03 3.29
C HIS A 34 9.34 7.89 3.99
N LEU A 35 8.02 7.99 4.11
CA LEU A 35 7.16 6.92 4.62
C LEU A 35 5.79 6.98 3.95
N ALA A 36 5.34 5.86 3.38
CA ALA A 36 3.96 5.76 2.92
C ALA A 36 3.02 5.41 4.07
N LEU A 37 1.79 5.88 3.98
CA LEU A 37 0.68 5.38 4.79
C LEU A 37 -0.35 4.77 3.84
N THR A 38 -0.63 3.48 4.00
CA THR A 38 -1.48 2.67 3.12
C THR A 38 -2.56 1.97 3.94
N GLU A 39 -3.45 2.76 4.54
CA GLU A 39 -4.55 2.20 5.34
C GLU A 39 -5.47 1.31 4.49
N THR A 40 -6.09 0.31 5.11
CA THR A 40 -6.95 -0.63 4.39
C THR A 40 -8.26 0.02 3.98
N ASN A 41 -8.51 0.13 2.67
CA ASN A 41 -9.74 0.69 2.10
C ASN A 41 -10.10 2.08 2.67
N GLY A 42 -9.12 2.92 2.98
CA GLY A 42 -9.36 4.20 3.61
C GLY A 42 -8.15 5.14 3.59
N LEU A 43 -8.44 6.43 3.77
CA LEU A 43 -7.44 7.50 3.97
C LEU A 43 -7.74 8.27 5.27
N TRP A 44 -8.37 7.63 6.25
CA TRP A 44 -8.93 8.27 7.44
C TRP A 44 -7.87 9.04 8.24
N GLY A 45 -6.67 8.47 8.32
CA GLY A 45 -5.56 9.04 9.06
C GLY A 45 -4.66 9.97 8.25
N PHE A 46 -4.81 10.07 6.92
CA PHE A 46 -3.76 10.62 6.07
C PHE A 46 -3.46 12.10 6.33
N ILE A 47 -4.49 12.94 6.53
CA ILE A 47 -4.28 14.37 6.81
C ILE A 47 -3.52 14.59 8.12
N ARG A 48 -3.82 13.81 9.17
CA ARG A 48 -3.08 13.85 10.44
C ARG A 48 -1.66 13.32 10.28
N PHE A 49 -1.49 12.26 9.49
CA PHE A 49 -0.18 11.70 9.18
C PHE A 49 0.72 12.74 8.51
N VAL A 50 0.23 13.52 7.55
CA VAL A 50 1.00 14.60 6.91
C VAL A 50 1.46 15.65 7.93
N GLN A 51 0.61 16.03 8.89
CA GLN A 51 0.98 16.98 9.95
C GLN A 51 2.09 16.43 10.85
N HIS A 52 1.96 15.17 11.28
CA HIS A 52 2.98 14.50 12.09
C HIS A 52 4.28 14.28 11.29
N ALA A 53 4.20 13.93 10.02
CA ALA A 53 5.35 13.67 9.16
C ALA A 53 6.18 14.94 8.95
N ARG A 54 5.52 16.09 8.75
CA ARG A 54 6.20 17.40 8.69
C ARG A 54 6.96 17.72 9.98
N ALA A 55 6.36 17.50 11.14
CA ALA A 55 7.05 17.68 12.42
C ALA A 55 8.21 16.68 12.63
N ALA A 56 8.12 15.51 12.01
CA ALA A 56 9.15 14.48 12.00
C ALA A 56 10.15 14.60 10.84
N GLU A 57 10.09 15.67 10.03
CA GLU A 57 10.95 15.88 8.84
C GLU A 57 11.00 14.66 7.91
N ILE A 58 9.87 13.96 7.78
CA ILE A 58 9.67 12.84 6.87
C ILE A 58 8.70 13.28 5.77
N GLU A 59 9.03 12.97 4.53
CA GLU A 59 8.15 13.18 3.39
C GLU A 59 7.07 12.08 3.34
N PRO A 60 5.78 12.43 3.53
CA PRO A 60 4.70 11.44 3.53
C PRO A 60 4.33 11.05 2.10
N ILE A 61 4.13 9.75 1.85
CA ILE A 61 3.56 9.25 0.60
C ILE A 61 2.10 8.83 0.84
N ALA A 62 1.19 9.36 0.02
CA ALA A 62 -0.22 9.01 0.08
C ALA A 62 -0.45 7.65 -0.57
N GLY A 63 -1.12 6.74 0.13
CA GLY A 63 -1.48 5.45 -0.42
C GLY A 63 -2.69 4.80 0.25
N VAL A 64 -3.13 3.68 -0.30
CA VAL A 64 -4.18 2.83 0.27
C VAL A 64 -3.84 1.37 0.00
N ASN A 65 -4.10 0.49 0.97
CA ASN A 65 -4.18 -0.93 0.70
C ASN A 65 -5.62 -1.25 0.26
N LEU A 66 -5.83 -1.39 -1.04
CA LEU A 66 -7.14 -1.64 -1.62
C LEU A 66 -7.42 -3.15 -1.65
N ILE A 67 -8.38 -3.57 -0.83
CA ILE A 67 -8.79 -4.97 -0.69
C ILE A 67 -10.25 -5.14 -1.10
N THR A 68 -10.49 -6.06 -2.02
CA THR A 68 -11.82 -6.47 -2.50
C THR A 68 -12.01 -7.97 -2.23
N ASN A 69 -13.21 -8.48 -2.45
CA ASN A 69 -13.46 -9.93 -2.40
C ASN A 69 -12.70 -10.71 -3.50
N GLN A 70 -12.14 -10.01 -4.49
CA GLN A 70 -11.47 -10.61 -5.64
C GLN A 70 -9.95 -10.45 -5.65
N GLY A 71 -9.38 -9.66 -4.74
CA GLY A 71 -7.93 -9.40 -4.74
C GLY A 71 -7.51 -8.21 -3.89
N GLU A 72 -6.20 -7.96 -3.88
CA GLU A 72 -5.52 -6.93 -3.10
C GLU A 72 -4.47 -6.20 -3.94
N ALA A 73 -4.41 -4.88 -3.80
CA ALA A 73 -3.36 -4.05 -4.39
C ALA A 73 -3.07 -2.81 -3.53
N ILE A 74 -1.79 -2.45 -3.42
CA ILE A 74 -1.36 -1.17 -2.85
C ILE A 74 -1.40 -0.12 -3.96
N LEU A 75 -2.08 0.99 -3.71
CA LEU A 75 -2.06 2.17 -4.59
C LEU A 75 -1.27 3.27 -3.90
N LEU A 76 -0.35 3.89 -4.62
CA LEU A 76 0.42 5.05 -4.18
C LEU A 76 0.18 6.21 -5.15
N ALA A 77 -0.06 7.41 -4.61
CA ALA A 77 -0.22 8.59 -5.43
C ALA A 77 1.15 9.07 -5.93
N GLU A 78 1.36 9.07 -7.24
CA GLU A 78 2.49 9.74 -7.88
C GLU A 78 2.30 11.27 -7.86
N ASN A 79 1.05 11.72 -7.99
CA ASN A 79 0.70 13.13 -8.09
C ASN A 79 -0.75 13.38 -7.61
N GLN A 80 -1.21 14.63 -7.74
CA GLN A 80 -2.54 15.04 -7.31
C GLN A 80 -3.67 14.26 -8.01
N CYS A 81 -3.54 13.96 -9.31
CA CYS A 81 -4.52 13.15 -10.04
C CYS A 81 -4.57 11.72 -9.47
N GLY A 82 -3.42 11.16 -9.14
CA GLY A 82 -3.30 9.91 -8.40
C GLY A 82 -4.06 9.93 -7.08
N TYR A 83 -3.84 10.96 -6.26
CA TYR A 83 -4.55 11.09 -4.98
C TYR A 83 -6.08 11.11 -5.15
N GLU A 84 -6.60 11.85 -6.13
CA GLU A 84 -8.03 11.85 -6.43
C GLU A 84 -8.53 10.46 -6.88
N ASN A 85 -7.71 9.73 -7.65
CA ASN A 85 -8.04 8.38 -8.08
C ASN A 85 -8.04 7.39 -6.92
N ILE A 86 -7.16 7.53 -5.93
CA ILE A 86 -7.21 6.75 -4.68
C ILE A 86 -8.52 7.00 -3.94
N CYS A 87 -8.94 8.27 -3.80
CA CYS A 87 -10.21 8.61 -3.15
C CYS A 87 -11.38 7.93 -3.86
N ARG A 88 -11.43 8.03 -5.20
CA ARG A 88 -12.48 7.40 -6.01
C ARG A 88 -12.47 5.87 -5.91
N ALA A 89 -11.29 5.25 -5.93
CA ALA A 89 -11.15 3.79 -5.81
C ALA A 89 -11.63 3.30 -4.45
N THR A 90 -11.25 4.02 -3.39
CA THR A 90 -11.72 3.76 -2.03
C THR A 90 -13.24 3.84 -1.94
N SER A 91 -13.87 4.87 -2.49
CA SER A 91 -15.33 4.99 -2.55
C SER A 91 -15.98 3.81 -3.28
N ALA A 92 -15.44 3.41 -4.44
CA ALA A 92 -15.99 2.30 -5.23
C ALA A 92 -15.95 0.96 -4.47
N VAL A 93 -14.90 0.70 -3.68
CA VAL A 93 -14.83 -0.51 -2.84
C VAL A 93 -15.89 -0.50 -1.74
N HIS A 94 -16.17 0.65 -1.12
CA HIS A 94 -17.24 0.75 -0.12
C HIS A 94 -18.63 0.59 -0.72
N ASP A 95 -18.84 1.06 -1.96
CA ASP A 95 -20.11 0.90 -2.68
C ASP A 95 -20.32 -0.56 -3.14
N ASN A 96 -19.28 -1.23 -3.63
CA ASN A 96 -19.34 -2.62 -4.08
C ASN A 96 -18.03 -3.38 -3.84
N PRO A 97 -17.89 -4.09 -2.70
CA PRO A 97 -16.66 -4.83 -2.37
C PRO A 97 -16.42 -6.07 -3.24
N SER A 98 -17.42 -6.48 -4.03
CA SER A 98 -17.32 -7.61 -4.95
C SER A 98 -16.77 -7.23 -6.33
N GLN A 99 -16.54 -5.95 -6.60
CA GLN A 99 -15.94 -5.49 -7.84
C GLN A 99 -14.45 -5.85 -7.92
N SER A 100 -13.94 -6.17 -9.11
CA SER A 100 -12.51 -6.43 -9.28
C SER A 100 -11.71 -5.13 -9.21
N ILE A 101 -10.46 -5.21 -8.73
CA ILE A 101 -9.55 -4.04 -8.69
C ILE A 101 -9.30 -3.48 -10.09
N ALA A 102 -9.22 -4.35 -11.10
CA ALA A 102 -9.04 -3.90 -12.49
C ALA A 102 -10.23 -3.08 -12.98
N ASP A 103 -11.46 -3.45 -12.65
CA ASP A 103 -12.66 -2.69 -13.03
C ASP A 103 -12.73 -1.35 -12.29
N ILE A 104 -12.33 -1.33 -11.01
CA ILE A 104 -12.25 -0.10 -10.22
C ILE A 104 -11.25 0.89 -10.85
N LEU A 105 -10.11 0.38 -11.35
CA LEU A 105 -9.02 1.18 -11.91
C LEU A 105 -9.09 1.42 -13.41
N ALA A 106 -10.00 0.78 -14.14
CA ALA A 106 -10.04 0.78 -15.62
C ALA A 106 -9.98 2.17 -16.27
N ASN A 107 -10.54 3.20 -15.62
CA ASN A 107 -10.51 4.60 -16.07
C ASN A 107 -9.90 5.56 -15.04
N ARG A 108 -9.17 5.02 -14.05
CA ARG A 108 -8.70 5.75 -12.86
C ARG A 108 -7.25 5.38 -12.49
N SER A 109 -6.47 4.85 -13.43
CA SER A 109 -5.08 4.41 -13.18
C SER A 109 -4.03 5.52 -13.34
N GLY A 110 -4.39 6.66 -13.93
CA GLY A 110 -3.46 7.77 -14.14
C GLY A 110 -2.94 8.36 -12.82
N GLY A 111 -1.63 8.61 -12.75
CA GLY A 111 -0.97 9.15 -11.57
C GLY A 111 -0.85 8.18 -10.39
N LEU A 112 -1.05 6.88 -10.61
CA LEU A 112 -0.91 5.85 -9.59
C LEU A 112 0.30 4.96 -9.86
N PHE A 113 1.07 4.68 -8.82
CA PHE A 113 1.87 3.46 -8.77
C PHE A 113 1.05 2.36 -8.09
N VAL A 114 1.06 1.15 -8.66
CA VAL A 114 0.28 0.02 -8.18
C VAL A 114 1.19 -1.17 -7.89
N LEU A 115 1.08 -1.73 -6.69
CA LEU A 115 1.82 -2.91 -6.27
C LEU A 115 0.82 -4.02 -5.93
N SER A 116 1.12 -5.26 -6.30
CA SER A 116 0.35 -6.42 -5.84
C SER A 116 1.23 -7.67 -5.81
N HIS A 117 0.94 -8.57 -4.88
CA HIS A 117 1.54 -9.90 -4.83
C HIS A 117 0.60 -10.97 -5.41
N ASP A 118 -0.68 -10.64 -5.66
CA ASP A 118 -1.67 -11.57 -6.17
C ASP A 118 -1.57 -11.74 -7.69
N ARG A 119 -1.45 -13.00 -8.14
CA ARG A 119 -1.23 -13.32 -9.54
C ARG A 119 -2.43 -12.97 -10.42
N ALA A 120 -3.65 -13.16 -9.93
CA ALA A 120 -4.86 -12.89 -10.71
C ALA A 120 -5.06 -11.38 -10.90
N THR A 121 -4.86 -10.62 -9.83
CA THR A 121 -4.88 -9.15 -9.81
C THR A 121 -3.82 -8.58 -10.75
N LEU A 122 -2.56 -9.01 -10.65
CA LEU A 122 -1.48 -8.59 -11.57
C LEU A 122 -1.79 -8.91 -13.03
N PHE A 123 -2.36 -10.09 -13.32
CA PHE A 123 -2.74 -10.43 -14.69
C PHE A 123 -3.79 -9.48 -15.26
N SER A 124 -4.83 -9.14 -14.49
CA SER A 124 -5.86 -8.21 -14.95
C SER A 124 -5.34 -6.78 -15.07
N LEU A 125 -4.53 -6.32 -14.11
CA LEU A 125 -3.96 -4.97 -14.12
C LEU A 125 -2.91 -4.76 -15.21
N SER A 126 -2.10 -5.77 -15.54
CA SER A 126 -1.10 -5.67 -16.62
C SER A 126 -1.70 -5.42 -18.00
N LYS A 127 -3.01 -5.57 -18.17
CA LYS A 127 -3.73 -5.24 -19.41
C LYS A 127 -4.07 -3.76 -19.53
N ILE A 128 -4.10 -3.03 -18.42
CA ILE A 128 -4.61 -1.65 -18.35
C ILE A 128 -3.64 -0.64 -17.71
N ILE A 129 -2.62 -1.11 -16.98
CA ILE A 129 -1.59 -0.27 -16.36
C ILE A 129 -0.24 -0.56 -17.05
N PRO A 130 0.51 0.48 -17.47
CA PRO A 130 1.83 0.28 -18.06
C PRO A 130 2.81 -0.32 -17.05
N ASN A 131 3.77 -1.11 -17.52
CA ASN A 131 4.77 -1.77 -16.67
C ASN A 131 5.62 -0.79 -15.84
N SER A 132 5.71 0.48 -16.23
CA SER A 132 6.37 1.53 -15.44
C SER A 132 5.60 1.94 -14.17
N HIS A 133 4.34 1.52 -14.04
CA HIS A 133 3.44 1.89 -12.94
C HIS A 133 2.79 0.69 -12.25
N LEU A 134 3.15 -0.54 -12.65
CA LEU A 134 2.68 -1.78 -12.04
C LEU A 134 3.87 -2.61 -11.58
N PHE A 135 3.88 -3.01 -10.31
CA PHE A 135 4.99 -3.70 -9.68
C PHE A 135 4.53 -4.97 -8.95
N VAL A 136 5.42 -5.96 -8.90
CA VAL A 136 5.23 -7.14 -8.06
C VAL A 136 5.66 -6.78 -6.64
N GLU A 137 4.75 -6.92 -5.68
CA GLU A 137 5.04 -6.71 -4.27
C GLU A 137 5.75 -7.94 -3.68
N LEU A 138 6.98 -7.76 -3.17
CA LEU A 138 7.67 -8.73 -2.34
C LEU A 138 7.49 -8.31 -0.87
N ARG A 139 6.64 -9.03 -0.15
CA ARG A 139 6.27 -8.75 1.25
C ARG A 139 6.41 -9.97 2.15
N PRO A 140 6.36 -9.82 3.49
CA PRO A 140 6.32 -10.96 4.40
C PRO A 140 5.23 -11.99 4.00
N GLY A 141 5.60 -13.27 3.96
CA GLY A 141 4.71 -14.35 3.51
C GLY A 141 4.79 -14.67 2.01
N VAL A 142 5.38 -13.79 1.19
CA VAL A 142 5.63 -14.04 -0.24
C VAL A 142 7.08 -14.49 -0.41
N THR A 143 7.30 -15.63 -1.06
CA THR A 143 8.67 -16.11 -1.33
C THR A 143 9.31 -15.36 -2.49
N GLU A 144 10.62 -15.12 -2.40
CA GLU A 144 11.37 -14.47 -3.48
C GLU A 144 11.25 -15.25 -4.79
N HIS A 145 11.32 -16.58 -4.75
CA HIS A 145 11.14 -17.43 -5.93
C HIS A 145 9.78 -17.21 -6.61
N PHE A 146 8.71 -17.09 -5.82
CA PHE A 146 7.38 -16.80 -6.35
C PHE A 146 7.31 -15.41 -6.99
N ALA A 147 7.85 -14.38 -6.32
CA ALA A 147 7.90 -13.01 -6.84
C ALA A 147 8.70 -12.92 -8.15
N GLN A 148 9.87 -13.57 -8.21
CA GLN A 148 10.70 -13.65 -9.43
C GLN A 148 9.96 -14.33 -10.59
N LYS A 149 9.24 -15.43 -10.32
CA LYS A 149 8.45 -16.13 -11.34
C LYS A 149 7.34 -15.26 -11.92
N ILE A 150 6.65 -14.49 -11.08
CA ILE A 150 5.60 -13.55 -11.51
C ILE A 150 6.20 -12.38 -12.28
N SER A 151 7.28 -11.79 -11.76
CA SER A 151 8.03 -10.70 -12.39
C SER A 151 8.46 -11.06 -13.82
N GLN A 152 9.10 -12.22 -14.00
CA GLN A 152 9.51 -12.72 -15.32
C GLN A 152 8.32 -12.94 -16.25
N LYS A 153 7.22 -13.50 -15.72
CA LYS A 153 6.01 -13.79 -16.52
C LYS A 153 5.35 -12.52 -17.06
N PHE A 154 5.24 -11.47 -16.23
CA PHE A 154 4.54 -10.24 -16.59
C PHE A 154 5.48 -9.12 -17.05
N LYS A 155 6.80 -9.34 -16.98
CA LYS A 155 7.85 -8.34 -17.24
C LYS A 155 7.69 -7.10 -16.36
N LEU A 156 7.42 -7.33 -15.07
CA LEU A 156 7.22 -6.29 -14.07
C LEU A 156 8.38 -6.29 -13.09
N GLU A 157 8.77 -5.11 -12.63
CA GLU A 157 9.78 -4.98 -11.58
C GLU A 157 9.22 -5.42 -10.21
N ILE A 158 10.13 -5.84 -9.32
CA ILE A 158 9.80 -6.26 -7.96
C ILE A 158 10.11 -5.11 -7.01
N VAL A 159 9.15 -4.78 -6.15
CA VAL A 159 9.32 -3.80 -5.08
C VAL A 159 9.14 -4.50 -3.74
N ALA A 160 10.15 -4.41 -2.88
CA ALA A 160 10.09 -4.95 -1.53
C ALA A 160 9.33 -4.01 -0.60
N THR A 161 8.37 -4.54 0.15
CA THR A 161 7.58 -3.81 1.14
C THR A 161 7.59 -4.53 2.49
N GLY A 162 7.17 -3.82 3.54
CA GLY A 162 7.19 -4.37 4.90
C GLY A 162 5.88 -4.98 5.39
N ASP A 163 4.74 -4.66 4.75
CA ASP A 163 3.39 -5.01 5.23
C ASP A 163 3.25 -4.73 6.75
N VAL A 164 3.55 -3.48 7.13
CA VAL A 164 3.83 -3.11 8.52
C VAL A 164 2.54 -2.79 9.28
N TYR A 165 2.22 -3.58 10.32
CA TYR A 165 1.07 -3.34 11.20
C TYR A 165 1.44 -2.91 12.63
N PHE A 166 2.70 -3.13 13.03
CA PHE A 166 3.26 -2.86 14.35
C PHE A 166 4.75 -2.55 14.24
N ILE A 167 5.35 -1.95 15.27
CA ILE A 167 6.72 -1.42 15.21
C ILE A 167 7.73 -2.47 15.67
N GLN A 168 7.41 -3.21 16.73
CA GLN A 168 8.32 -4.15 17.37
C GLN A 168 7.88 -5.59 17.11
N LYS A 169 8.84 -6.49 16.87
CA LYS A 169 8.57 -7.91 16.60
C LYS A 169 7.79 -8.59 17.73
N GLN A 170 7.92 -8.12 18.96
CA GLN A 170 7.20 -8.62 20.14
C GLN A 170 5.69 -8.33 20.08
N GLU A 171 5.26 -7.32 19.32
CA GLU A 171 3.85 -6.94 19.18
C GLU A 171 3.10 -7.86 18.20
N ALA A 172 3.80 -8.75 17.49
CA ALA A 172 3.21 -9.70 16.54
C ALA A 172 2.23 -10.69 17.18
N SER A 173 2.34 -10.97 18.48
CA SER A 173 1.38 -11.80 19.20
C SER A 173 0.08 -11.06 19.52
N ALA A 174 0.18 -9.78 19.89
CA ALA A 174 -0.98 -8.92 20.14
C ALA A 174 -1.76 -8.65 18.85
N HIS A 175 -1.06 -8.40 17.74
CA HIS A 175 -1.67 -8.19 16.43
C HIS A 175 -2.51 -9.40 15.95
N ARG A 176 -2.09 -10.65 16.25
CA ARG A 176 -2.84 -11.85 15.84
C ARG A 176 -4.20 -12.03 16.52
N ILE A 177 -4.50 -11.26 17.56
CA ILE A 177 -5.75 -11.36 18.34
C ILE A 177 -6.78 -10.29 17.89
N LEU A 178 -6.37 -9.34 17.05
CA LEU A 178 -7.22 -8.30 16.46
C LEU A 178 -7.86 -8.78 15.15
#